data_AF-A0A0U5G041-F1
#
_entry.id   AF-A0A0U5G041-F1
#
_cell.length_a   1.000
_cell.length_b   1.000
_cell.length_c   1.000
_cell.angle_alpha   90.00
_cell.angle_beta   90.00
_cell.angle_gamma   90.00
#
_symmetry.space_group_name_H-M   'P 1'
#
loop_
_entity.id
_entity.type
_entity.pdbx_description
1 polymer ?
#
loop_
_entity_poly.entity_id
_entity_poly.type
_entity_poly.pdbx_seq_one_letter_code
_entity_poly.pdbx_strand_id
1 'polypeptide(L)'
;MMKPVMSRAISLRIEPLIRLPWRRNFSVSPRHYEIRDIESLPRRLIPSYQESNENDLLSLRWPTPPRNVFVVKKDCAPKVTECLIEFISHTTSTYPNIAVILEPKVAEEIHSSLLLPVYSAPLERLSSALHKKVDLSVTLGGDGTILHASSLFATCVNVPPMLSFSMGTLGFLGEWKFAEYKRAFREVYMSGAGVGDRASVLGDPQFSSAVEQLESTTGWSSVRGKSMGVNRGARILMRNRLKVGLFAPDGNPVDVDKCSEPNQGVGSEGLYVMNELLLHRGKEPHLAIVDVYVGGRFLTEAVADGIIISTPTGSTAYSLSSGGSIVHPLVPAVLLTPICARSLSFRPLVLPASTSITLRLSEKNRGRELEVSIDGVNMTQGMTAGMEARVWNEEMRHGKNEWQGGVPCVMRRIMGGEAHDSEAHDGWVGGLNGLLKFNYPFGE
;
A
#
# COMPACT_ATOMS: atom_id res chain seq x y z
N MET A 1 92.14 22.65 -53.59
CA MET A 1 92.37 22.44 -52.15
C MET A 1 91.04 22.58 -51.41
N MET A 2 90.35 21.46 -51.23
CA MET A 2 89.04 21.37 -50.57
C MET A 2 89.23 21.27 -49.05
N LYS A 3 88.50 22.08 -48.29
CA LYS A 3 88.45 22.04 -46.83
C LYS A 3 87.56 20.87 -46.36
N PRO A 4 87.89 20.18 -45.25
CA PRO A 4 87.13 19.02 -44.78
C PRO A 4 85.85 19.42 -44.02
N VAL A 5 84.82 18.60 -44.21
CA VAL A 5 83.51 18.65 -43.55
C VAL A 5 83.63 18.12 -42.12
N MET A 6 83.28 18.93 -41.13
CA MET A 6 83.10 18.48 -39.74
C MET A 6 81.75 17.78 -39.59
N SER A 7 81.77 16.49 -39.24
CA SER A 7 80.60 15.73 -38.83
C SER A 7 80.24 16.07 -37.37
N ARG A 8 79.03 16.58 -37.13
CA ARG A 8 78.44 16.67 -35.79
C ARG A 8 77.81 15.32 -35.45
N ALA A 9 78.43 14.57 -34.55
CA ALA A 9 77.80 13.42 -33.91
C ALA A 9 76.73 13.90 -32.92
N ILE A 10 75.47 13.59 -33.19
CA ILE A 10 74.35 13.82 -32.27
C ILE A 10 74.34 12.66 -31.27
N SER A 11 74.76 12.94 -30.03
CA SER A 11 74.62 12.01 -28.91
C SER A 11 73.15 11.99 -28.47
N LEU A 12 72.41 10.95 -28.86
CA LEU A 12 71.07 10.67 -28.35
C LEU A 12 71.20 10.14 -26.92
N ARG A 13 71.01 11.02 -25.92
CA ARG A 13 70.75 10.58 -24.54
C ARG A 13 69.35 9.98 -24.49
N ILE A 14 69.28 8.66 -24.34
CA ILE A 14 68.05 7.95 -23.99
C ILE A 14 67.83 8.17 -22.50
N GLU A 15 66.90 9.05 -22.14
CA GLU A 15 66.43 9.15 -20.76
C GLU A 15 65.61 7.89 -20.41
N PRO A 16 65.83 7.26 -19.25
CA PRO A 16 65.02 6.14 -18.83
C PRO A 16 63.60 6.64 -18.52
N LEU A 17 62.61 6.11 -19.26
CA LEU A 17 61.19 6.28 -18.97
C LEU A 17 60.92 5.94 -17.49
N ILE A 18 60.68 6.98 -16.69
CA ILE A 18 60.19 6.85 -15.32
C ILE A 18 58.80 6.22 -15.43
N ARG A 19 58.73 4.91 -15.15
CA ARG A 19 57.47 4.19 -14.98
C ARG A 19 56.79 4.71 -13.71
N LEU A 20 55.97 5.75 -13.87
CA LEU A 20 54.99 6.13 -12.85
C LEU A 20 54.08 4.90 -12.62
N PRO A 21 53.99 4.35 -11.41
CA PRO A 21 53.06 3.27 -11.15
C PRO A 21 51.66 3.86 -11.30
N TRP A 22 50.98 3.51 -12.39
CA TRP A 22 49.55 3.74 -12.55
C TRP A 22 48.82 2.91 -11.49
N ARG A 23 48.72 3.46 -10.28
CA ARG A 23 47.71 3.02 -9.33
C ARG A 23 46.38 3.48 -9.90
N ARG A 24 45.64 2.54 -10.49
CA ARG A 24 44.19 2.68 -10.62
C ARG A 24 43.66 2.81 -9.20
N ASN A 25 43.47 4.04 -8.74
CA ASN A 25 42.66 4.30 -7.56
C ASN A 25 41.25 3.87 -7.94
N PHE A 26 40.87 2.65 -7.55
CA PHE A 26 39.47 2.32 -7.46
C PHE A 26 38.86 3.32 -6.49
N SER A 27 38.04 4.24 -7.01
CA SER A 27 37.16 5.03 -6.16
C SER A 27 36.22 4.02 -5.51
N VAL A 28 36.52 3.65 -4.27
CA VAL A 28 35.53 3.02 -3.41
C VAL A 28 34.67 4.18 -2.97
N SER A 29 33.52 4.37 -3.63
CA SER A 29 32.50 5.29 -3.12
C SER A 29 32.25 4.91 -1.65
N PRO A 30 32.44 5.84 -0.70
CA PRO A 30 32.23 5.54 0.71
C PRO A 30 30.80 5.02 0.88
N ARG A 31 30.63 3.97 1.67
CA ARG A 31 29.30 3.48 2.04
C ARG A 31 28.58 4.64 2.74
N HIS A 32 27.60 5.23 2.08
CA HIS A 32 26.80 6.31 2.65
C HIS A 32 25.83 5.68 3.66
N TYR A 33 26.32 5.48 4.88
CA TYR A 33 25.56 5.08 6.06
C TYR A 33 24.68 6.25 6.54
N GLU A 34 23.78 6.72 5.68
CA GLU A 34 23.02 7.94 5.94
C GLU A 34 21.52 7.65 5.85
N ILE A 35 20.85 7.77 6.99
CA ILE A 35 19.40 7.89 7.05
C ILE A 35 19.10 9.36 6.77
N ARG A 36 18.41 9.64 5.67
CA ARG A 36 18.01 11.00 5.27
C ARG A 36 16.56 11.26 5.62
N ASP A 37 16.23 12.53 5.81
CA ASP A 37 14.86 12.94 6.06
C ASP A 37 14.01 12.84 4.78
N ILE A 38 12.82 12.25 4.91
CA ILE A 38 11.83 12.10 3.83
C ILE A 38 11.40 13.44 3.22
N GLU A 39 11.55 14.56 3.95
CA GLU A 39 11.19 15.88 3.45
C GLU A 39 12.00 16.32 2.23
N SER A 40 13.23 15.83 2.11
CA SER A 40 14.12 16.10 0.97
C SER A 40 13.63 15.51 -0.35
N LEU A 41 12.74 14.53 -0.31
CA LEU A 41 12.19 13.87 -1.49
C LEU A 41 11.18 14.75 -2.23
N PRO A 42 10.98 14.56 -3.55
CA PRO A 42 9.93 15.28 -4.27
C PRO A 42 8.53 14.93 -3.74
N ARG A 43 7.54 15.77 -4.04
CA ARG A 43 6.14 15.49 -3.71
C ARG A 43 5.65 14.22 -4.44
N ARG A 44 4.71 13.55 -3.80
CA ARG A 44 4.04 12.35 -4.27
C ARG A 44 3.42 12.53 -5.65
N LEU A 45 3.53 11.49 -6.46
CA LEU A 45 2.82 11.29 -7.72
C LEU A 45 1.52 10.52 -7.45
N ILE A 46 0.40 11.06 -7.94
CA ILE A 46 -0.90 10.40 -7.87
C ILE A 46 -1.13 9.67 -9.20
N PRO A 47 -1.26 8.33 -9.19
CA PRO A 47 -1.58 7.57 -10.40
C PRO A 47 -3.04 7.73 -10.79
N SER A 48 -3.34 7.40 -12.06
CA SER A 48 -4.71 7.26 -12.54
C SER A 48 -5.09 5.78 -12.66
N TYR A 49 -6.35 5.47 -12.41
CA TYR A 49 -6.90 4.13 -12.50
C TYR A 49 -7.97 4.09 -13.60
N GLN A 50 -7.73 3.30 -14.64
CA GLN A 50 -8.65 3.20 -15.78
C GLN A 50 -9.42 1.88 -15.73
N GLU A 51 -10.73 1.97 -15.94
CA GLU A 51 -11.58 0.79 -16.12
C GLU A 51 -11.25 0.12 -17.46
N SER A 52 -11.30 -1.21 -17.49
CA SER A 52 -11.22 -1.97 -18.73
C SER A 52 -12.55 -2.64 -19.02
N ASN A 53 -13.01 -2.58 -20.27
CA ASN A 53 -14.32 -3.12 -20.68
C ASN A 53 -14.49 -4.63 -20.46
N GLU A 54 -13.38 -5.36 -20.30
CA GLU A 54 -13.37 -6.83 -20.22
C GLU A 54 -13.15 -7.37 -18.80
N ASN A 55 -12.74 -6.53 -17.85
CA ASN A 55 -12.35 -6.99 -16.50
C ASN A 55 -12.76 -6.01 -15.42
N ASP A 56 -13.24 -6.54 -14.29
CA ASP A 56 -13.57 -5.78 -13.08
C ASP A 56 -12.34 -5.12 -12.41
N LEU A 57 -11.13 -5.52 -12.80
CA LEU A 57 -9.88 -4.94 -12.30
C LEU A 57 -9.49 -3.69 -13.08
N LEU A 58 -9.10 -2.65 -12.35
CA LEU A 58 -8.62 -1.40 -12.93
C LEU A 58 -7.19 -1.57 -13.47
N SER A 59 -6.80 -0.75 -14.43
CA SER A 59 -5.43 -0.65 -14.92
C SER A 59 -4.72 0.57 -14.33
N LEU A 60 -3.57 0.34 -13.69
CA LEU A 60 -2.72 1.40 -13.16
C LEU A 60 -2.04 2.17 -14.30
N ARG A 61 -2.04 3.51 -14.21
CA ARG A 61 -1.23 4.37 -15.08
C ARG A 61 -0.54 5.46 -14.29
N TRP A 62 0.78 5.46 -14.36
CA TRP A 62 1.60 6.52 -13.81
C TRP A 62 1.72 7.70 -14.79
N PRO A 63 1.57 8.95 -14.33
CA PRO A 63 1.87 10.12 -15.17
C PRO A 63 3.35 10.21 -15.52
N THR A 64 4.21 9.87 -14.58
CA THR A 64 5.67 9.76 -14.73
C THR A 64 6.17 8.57 -13.91
N PRO A 65 7.34 7.98 -14.22
CA PRO A 65 7.87 6.86 -13.46
C PRO A 65 7.87 7.14 -11.94
N PRO A 66 7.38 6.20 -11.10
CA PRO A 66 7.36 6.39 -9.66
C PRO A 66 8.78 6.48 -9.09
N ARG A 67 8.98 7.30 -8.06
CA ARG A 67 10.29 7.60 -7.48
C ARG A 67 10.35 7.21 -6.02
N ASN A 68 9.30 7.49 -5.26
CA ASN A 68 9.32 7.33 -3.81
C ASN A 68 8.59 6.04 -3.43
N VAL A 69 9.34 5.00 -3.08
CA VAL A 69 8.81 3.69 -2.72
C VAL A 69 8.91 3.49 -1.22
N PHE A 70 7.78 3.37 -0.55
CA PHE A 70 7.72 3.02 0.86
C PHE A 70 7.68 1.50 1.01
N VAL A 71 8.50 0.95 1.91
CA VAL A 71 8.56 -0.49 2.15
C VAL A 71 8.30 -0.80 3.61
N VAL A 72 7.30 -1.65 3.86
CA VAL A 72 6.94 -2.15 5.19
C VAL A 72 7.29 -3.63 5.27
N LYS A 73 7.95 -4.04 6.35
CA LYS A 73 8.26 -5.45 6.61
C LYS A 73 7.55 -5.97 7.84
N LYS A 74 7.37 -7.30 7.90
CA LYS A 74 7.02 -7.99 9.14
C LYS A 74 8.17 -7.88 10.16
N ASP A 75 7.83 -7.46 11.38
CA ASP A 75 8.77 -7.36 12.49
C ASP A 75 9.25 -8.73 13.00
N CYS A 76 10.43 -8.72 13.62
CA CYS A 76 11.05 -9.88 14.27
C CYS A 76 11.19 -11.13 13.37
N ALA A 77 11.23 -10.93 12.05
CA ALA A 77 11.32 -12.00 11.06
C ALA A 77 12.62 -11.87 10.24
N PRO A 78 13.72 -12.55 10.61
CA PRO A 78 15.03 -12.34 9.98
C PRO A 78 15.01 -12.65 8.49
N LYS A 79 14.24 -13.67 8.08
CA LYS A 79 14.09 -14.03 6.66
C LYS A 79 13.46 -12.89 5.84
N VAL A 80 12.55 -12.13 6.44
CA VAL A 80 11.92 -10.97 5.79
C VAL A 80 12.92 -9.83 5.67
N THR A 81 13.75 -9.60 6.69
CA THR A 81 14.84 -8.61 6.62
C THR A 81 15.85 -8.94 5.51
N GLU A 82 16.23 -10.21 5.33
CA GLU A 82 17.10 -10.62 4.20
C GLU A 82 16.46 -10.29 2.85
N CYS A 83 15.19 -10.64 2.67
CA CYS A 83 14.45 -10.36 1.44
C CYS A 83 14.23 -8.86 1.21
N LEU A 84 14.07 -8.07 2.28
CA LEU A 84 14.03 -6.61 2.20
C LEU A 84 15.34 -6.04 1.64
N ILE A 85 16.48 -6.48 2.17
CA ILE A 85 17.80 -6.06 1.69
C ILE A 85 18.00 -6.47 0.23
N GLU A 86 17.59 -7.69 -0.15
CA GLU A 86 17.63 -8.17 -1.53
C GLU A 86 16.77 -7.30 -2.45
N PHE A 87 15.54 -7.01 -2.04
CA PHE A 87 14.58 -6.20 -2.78
C PHE A 87 15.10 -4.77 -2.99
N ILE A 88 15.60 -4.12 -1.94
CA ILE A 88 16.16 -2.76 -2.01
C ILE A 88 17.39 -2.74 -2.92
N SER A 89 18.29 -3.71 -2.77
CA SER A 89 19.50 -3.81 -3.59
C SER A 89 19.17 -4.00 -5.07
N HIS A 90 18.18 -4.82 -5.41
CA HIS A 90 17.73 -4.99 -6.78
C HIS A 90 17.06 -3.73 -7.34
N THR A 91 16.17 -3.12 -6.55
CA THR A 91 15.38 -1.97 -6.99
C THR A 91 16.26 -0.76 -7.25
N THR A 92 17.19 -0.47 -6.34
CA THR A 92 18.10 0.66 -6.48
C THR A 92 19.18 0.45 -7.55
N SER A 93 19.64 -0.78 -7.78
CA SER A 93 20.58 -1.09 -8.87
C SER A 93 19.93 -1.06 -10.26
N THR A 94 18.65 -1.46 -10.35
CA THR A 94 17.93 -1.53 -11.63
C THR A 94 17.27 -0.19 -12.00
N TYR A 95 16.82 0.57 -10.99
CA TYR A 95 16.08 1.82 -11.16
C TYR A 95 16.75 2.94 -10.34
N PRO A 96 17.69 3.69 -10.95
CA PRO A 96 18.55 4.63 -10.20
C PRO A 96 17.80 5.84 -9.61
N ASN A 97 16.60 6.14 -10.11
CA ASN A 97 15.78 7.28 -9.66
C ASN A 97 14.85 6.94 -8.48
N ILE A 98 14.95 5.73 -7.92
CA ILE A 98 14.07 5.29 -6.83
C ILE A 98 14.70 5.61 -5.48
N ALA A 99 13.96 6.34 -4.66
CA ALA A 99 14.21 6.56 -3.25
C ALA A 99 13.39 5.57 -2.41
N VAL A 100 14.06 4.86 -1.50
CA VAL A 100 13.40 3.90 -0.61
C VAL A 100 13.14 4.56 0.74
N ILE A 101 11.88 4.53 1.16
CA ILE A 101 11.40 5.06 2.44
C ILE A 101 11.09 3.89 3.36
N LEU A 102 11.52 3.98 4.61
CA LEU A 102 11.35 2.94 5.64
C LEU A 102 10.89 3.57 6.96
N GLU A 103 10.24 2.76 7.80
CA GLU A 103 9.98 3.14 9.19
C GLU A 103 11.30 3.30 9.98
N PRO A 104 11.36 4.20 10.98
CA PRO A 104 12.60 4.53 11.69
C PRO A 104 13.36 3.32 12.24
N LYS A 105 12.64 2.42 12.92
CA LYS A 105 13.22 1.20 13.50
C LYS A 105 13.84 0.30 12.44
N VAL A 106 13.18 0.17 11.29
CA VAL A 106 13.66 -0.66 10.17
C VAL A 106 14.84 0.01 9.47
N ALA A 107 14.79 1.34 9.30
CA ALA A 107 15.90 2.11 8.75
C ALA A 107 17.16 1.95 9.64
N GLU A 108 17.03 2.05 10.95
CA GLU A 108 18.09 1.82 11.93
C GLU A 108 18.64 0.38 11.87
N GLU A 109 17.78 -0.62 11.65
CA GLU A 109 18.18 -2.02 11.52
C GLU A 109 19.04 -2.27 10.27
N ILE A 110 18.65 -1.72 9.11
CA ILE A 110 19.21 -2.15 7.81
C ILE A 110 20.15 -1.17 7.13
N HIS A 111 20.19 0.11 7.53
CA HIS A 111 20.99 1.14 6.81
C HIS A 111 22.48 0.76 6.70
N SER A 112 23.01 0.01 7.68
CA SER A 112 24.39 -0.47 7.70
C SER A 112 24.69 -1.54 6.64
N SER A 113 23.66 -2.23 6.16
CA SER A 113 23.76 -3.31 5.17
C SER A 113 23.58 -2.82 3.73
N LEU A 114 23.20 -1.57 3.54
CA LEU A 114 22.89 -0.98 2.24
C LEU A 114 24.01 -0.07 1.73
N LEU A 115 24.11 0.05 0.40
CA LEU A 115 25.11 0.89 -0.27
C LEU A 115 24.64 2.32 -0.54
N LEU A 116 23.33 2.55 -0.47
CA LEU A 116 22.66 3.81 -0.80
C LEU A 116 21.89 4.35 0.42
N PRO A 117 21.69 5.67 0.51
CA PRO A 117 20.95 6.27 1.60
C PRO A 117 19.49 5.81 1.60
N VAL A 118 18.96 5.55 2.79
CA VAL A 118 17.54 5.27 3.02
C VAL A 118 16.86 6.49 3.61
N TYR A 119 15.56 6.65 3.34
CA TYR A 119 14.79 7.79 3.83
C TYR A 119 13.86 7.36 4.96
N SER A 120 13.74 8.19 5.99
CA SER A 120 12.81 7.95 7.09
C SER A 120 12.35 9.26 7.71
N ALA A 121 11.39 9.20 8.62
CA ALA A 121 10.90 10.34 9.39
C ALA A 121 10.56 9.90 10.82
N PRO A 122 10.69 10.79 11.83
CA PRO A 122 10.31 10.48 13.21
C PRO A 122 8.87 9.98 13.31
N LEU A 123 8.61 9.05 14.24
CA LEU A 123 7.33 8.35 14.36
C LEU A 123 6.12 9.30 14.47
N GLU A 124 6.26 10.41 15.20
CA GLU A 124 5.22 11.42 15.39
C GLU A 124 4.77 12.08 14.07
N ARG A 125 5.69 12.22 13.10
CA ARG A 125 5.44 12.91 11.83
C ARG A 125 5.36 11.96 10.64
N LEU A 126 5.55 10.66 10.87
CA LEU A 126 5.70 9.65 9.84
C LEU A 126 4.47 9.62 8.92
N SER A 127 3.27 9.45 9.46
CA SER A 127 2.04 9.36 8.66
C SER A 127 1.83 10.59 7.76
N SER A 128 1.92 11.80 8.32
CA SER A 128 1.77 13.06 7.56
C SER A 128 2.82 13.20 6.45
N ALA A 129 4.06 12.78 6.71
CA ALA A 129 5.13 12.82 5.73
C ALA A 129 4.92 11.77 4.62
N LEU A 130 4.50 10.55 4.98
CA LEU A 130 4.21 9.48 4.03
C LEU A 130 3.09 9.90 3.05
N HIS A 131 2.02 10.52 3.54
CA HIS A 131 0.89 10.96 2.69
C HIS A 131 1.32 11.90 1.57
N LYS A 132 2.30 12.77 1.86
CA LYS A 132 2.79 13.81 0.94
C LYS A 132 3.89 13.32 -0.01
N LYS A 133 4.55 12.21 0.30
CA LYS A 133 5.80 11.80 -0.39
C LYS A 133 5.73 10.44 -1.08
N VAL A 134 4.95 9.48 -0.57
CA VAL A 134 5.01 8.09 -1.06
C VAL A 134 4.23 7.89 -2.36
N ASP A 135 4.89 7.45 -3.42
CA ASP A 135 4.25 7.14 -4.69
C ASP A 135 3.64 5.73 -4.67
N LEU A 136 4.43 4.75 -4.21
CA LEU A 136 4.11 3.32 -4.19
C LEU A 136 4.44 2.75 -2.81
N SER A 137 3.57 1.90 -2.28
CA SER A 137 3.81 1.16 -1.03
C SER A 137 4.02 -0.32 -1.33
N VAL A 138 5.04 -0.92 -0.70
CA VAL A 138 5.41 -2.32 -0.85
C VAL A 138 5.38 -2.97 0.52
N THR A 139 4.73 -4.12 0.64
CA THR A 139 4.69 -4.88 1.90
C THR A 139 5.37 -6.23 1.74
N LEU A 140 6.18 -6.61 2.74
CA LEU A 140 6.89 -7.88 2.81
C LEU A 140 6.45 -8.61 4.09
N GLY A 141 5.52 -9.54 3.98
CA GLY A 141 4.94 -10.18 5.16
C GLY A 141 3.63 -10.89 4.91
N GLY A 142 2.69 -10.75 5.84
CA GLY A 142 1.34 -11.31 5.73
C GLY A 142 0.27 -10.24 5.82
N ASP A 143 -0.98 -10.64 6.07
CA ASP A 143 -2.14 -9.74 6.10
C ASP A 143 -1.96 -8.63 7.16
N GLY A 144 -1.43 -8.95 8.35
CA GLY A 144 -1.15 -7.93 9.37
C GLY A 144 -0.12 -6.87 8.93
N THR A 145 0.82 -7.20 8.05
CA THR A 145 1.77 -6.23 7.48
C THR A 145 1.06 -5.28 6.49
N ILE A 146 0.05 -5.78 5.79
CA ILE A 146 -0.76 -4.98 4.86
C ILE A 146 -1.68 -4.04 5.64
N LEU A 147 -2.30 -4.51 6.72
CA LEU A 147 -3.12 -3.68 7.61
C LEU A 147 -2.30 -2.60 8.30
N HIS A 148 -1.11 -2.93 8.81
CA HIS A 148 -0.18 -1.95 9.36
C HIS A 148 0.25 -0.90 8.32
N ALA A 149 0.56 -1.33 7.09
CA ALA A 149 0.86 -0.39 6.03
C ALA A 149 -0.34 0.51 5.66
N SER A 150 -1.56 -0.04 5.67
CA SER A 150 -2.80 0.72 5.43
C SER A 150 -3.12 1.70 6.56
N SER A 151 -2.85 1.35 7.82
CA SER A 151 -3.12 2.20 8.98
C SER A 151 -2.25 3.46 8.99
N LEU A 152 -1.03 3.39 8.44
CA LEU A 152 -0.18 4.58 8.21
C LEU A 152 -0.82 5.59 7.25
N PHE A 153 -1.78 5.16 6.42
CA PHE A 153 -2.58 5.98 5.51
C PHE A 153 -4.04 6.14 6.00
N ALA A 154 -4.34 5.87 7.28
CA ALA A 154 -5.69 5.91 7.83
C ALA A 154 -6.37 7.29 7.81
N THR A 155 -5.63 8.38 7.66
CA THR A 155 -6.21 9.74 7.49
C THR A 155 -6.03 10.28 6.07
N CYS A 156 -5.44 9.48 5.18
CA CYS A 156 -5.23 9.85 3.79
C CYS A 156 -6.40 9.38 2.93
N VAL A 157 -6.96 10.30 2.14
CA VAL A 157 -8.03 9.99 1.17
C VAL A 157 -7.48 9.13 0.04
N ASN A 158 -6.39 9.57 -0.61
CA ASN A 158 -5.75 8.82 -1.69
C ASN A 158 -4.66 7.89 -1.15
N VAL A 159 -4.91 6.60 -0.99
CA VAL A 159 -3.87 5.62 -0.59
C VAL A 159 -2.95 5.29 -1.78
N PRO A 160 -1.60 5.24 -1.63
CA PRO A 160 -0.73 4.83 -2.73
C PRO A 160 -0.99 3.36 -3.13
N PRO A 161 -0.75 2.95 -4.39
CA PRO A 161 -0.83 1.54 -4.76
C PRO A 161 -0.03 0.65 -3.81
N MET A 162 -0.65 -0.45 -3.40
CA MET A 162 -0.11 -1.42 -2.46
C MET A 162 0.35 -2.66 -3.23
N LEU A 163 1.66 -2.86 -3.33
CA LEU A 163 2.27 -4.08 -3.87
C LEU A 163 2.67 -5.00 -2.71
N SER A 164 1.88 -6.04 -2.49
CA SER A 164 2.03 -6.91 -1.33
C SER A 164 2.65 -8.26 -1.69
N PHE A 165 3.73 -8.62 -1.00
CA PHE A 165 4.38 -9.92 -1.12
C PHE A 165 4.11 -10.79 0.10
N SER A 166 3.46 -11.93 -0.12
CA SER A 166 3.25 -12.94 0.90
C SER A 166 4.55 -13.67 1.24
N MET A 167 4.89 -13.65 2.54
CA MET A 167 6.08 -14.27 3.11
C MET A 167 5.70 -15.07 4.36
N GLY A 168 5.90 -16.39 4.31
CA GLY A 168 5.55 -17.30 5.40
C GLY A 168 4.18 -17.95 5.20
N THR A 169 3.33 -17.92 6.22
CA THR A 169 1.96 -18.45 6.16
C THR A 169 1.15 -17.70 5.10
N LEU A 170 0.50 -18.47 4.21
CA LEU A 170 -0.29 -17.95 3.10
C LEU A 170 -1.45 -17.09 3.66
N GLY A 171 -1.56 -15.82 3.21
CA GLY A 171 -2.56 -14.84 3.66
C GLY A 171 -3.54 -14.48 2.54
N PHE A 172 -4.70 -13.92 2.89
CA PHE A 172 -5.80 -13.65 1.94
C PHE A 172 -5.65 -12.31 1.19
N LEU A 173 -4.81 -11.40 1.67
CA LEU A 173 -4.57 -10.09 1.05
C LEU A 173 -3.31 -10.06 0.18
N GLY A 174 -2.34 -10.94 0.46
CA GLY A 174 -1.04 -10.98 -0.19
C GLY A 174 -1.01 -11.84 -1.47
N GLU A 175 -1.15 -11.20 -2.63
CA GLU A 175 -1.30 -11.86 -3.94
C GLU A 175 0.02 -12.41 -4.53
N TRP A 176 1.16 -11.75 -4.25
CA TRP A 176 2.42 -12.09 -4.90
C TRP A 176 3.32 -12.91 -3.98
N LYS A 177 3.94 -13.96 -4.51
CA LYS A 177 5.04 -14.64 -3.82
C LYS A 177 6.31 -13.80 -3.94
N PHE A 178 7.10 -13.71 -2.87
CA PHE A 178 8.34 -12.92 -2.92
C PHE A 178 9.28 -13.35 -4.05
N ALA A 179 9.34 -14.64 -4.43
CA ALA A 179 10.16 -15.12 -5.56
C ALA A 179 9.90 -14.38 -6.89
N GLU A 180 8.74 -13.75 -7.05
CA GLU A 180 8.34 -13.02 -8.26
C GLU A 180 8.56 -11.50 -8.16
N TYR A 181 9.22 -11.00 -7.11
CA TYR A 181 9.34 -9.56 -6.82
C TYR A 181 9.88 -8.74 -8.00
N LYS A 182 10.87 -9.27 -8.73
CA LYS A 182 11.45 -8.59 -9.90
C LYS A 182 10.43 -8.38 -11.01
N ARG A 183 9.59 -9.39 -11.26
CA ARG A 183 8.53 -9.34 -12.27
C ARG A 183 7.43 -8.39 -11.81
N ALA A 184 6.94 -8.57 -10.60
CA ALA A 184 5.85 -7.80 -10.02
C ALA A 184 6.19 -6.30 -9.95
N PHE A 185 7.37 -5.97 -9.42
CA PHE A 185 7.83 -4.59 -9.32
C PHE A 185 7.99 -3.95 -10.70
N ARG A 186 8.57 -4.65 -11.67
CA ARG A 186 8.69 -4.15 -13.05
C ARG A 186 7.33 -3.89 -13.69
N GLU A 187 6.35 -4.76 -13.47
CA GLU A 187 4.99 -4.61 -14.00
C GLU A 187 4.34 -3.34 -13.46
N VAL A 188 4.42 -3.11 -12.15
CA VAL A 188 3.92 -1.88 -11.50
C VAL A 188 4.70 -0.65 -11.94
N TYR A 189 6.03 -0.71 -11.95
CA TYR A 189 6.89 0.41 -12.29
C TYR A 189 6.69 0.89 -13.73
N MET A 190 6.48 -0.03 -14.68
CA MET A 190 6.29 0.29 -16.10
C MET A 190 4.82 0.56 -16.48
N SER A 191 3.91 0.57 -15.51
CA SER A 191 2.48 0.75 -15.75
C SER A 191 2.16 2.16 -16.27
N GLY A 192 1.66 2.25 -17.50
CA GLY A 192 1.39 3.52 -18.18
C GLY A 192 2.49 3.99 -19.15
N ALA A 193 3.62 3.26 -19.26
CA ALA A 193 4.64 3.55 -20.27
C ALA A 193 4.14 3.17 -21.69
N GLY A 194 3.70 4.15 -22.47
CA GLY A 194 3.21 3.97 -23.84
C GLY A 194 4.30 3.61 -24.86
N VAL A 195 3.89 3.11 -26.03
CA VAL A 195 4.81 2.79 -27.14
C VAL A 195 5.33 4.06 -27.84
N GLY A 196 4.60 5.18 -27.73
CA GLY A 196 4.89 6.45 -28.41
C GLY A 196 6.11 7.23 -27.88
N ASP A 197 6.53 7.01 -26.64
CA ASP A 197 7.63 7.79 -26.01
C ASP A 197 9.03 7.46 -26.55
N ARG A 198 9.14 6.54 -27.51
CA ARG A 198 10.39 6.22 -28.23
C ARG A 198 10.46 6.74 -29.66
N ALA A 199 9.32 7.06 -30.28
CA ALA A 199 9.29 7.42 -31.69
C ALA A 199 9.95 8.80 -31.94
N SER A 200 9.98 9.67 -30.94
CA SER A 200 10.59 11.01 -31.02
C SER A 200 12.13 11.02 -31.02
N VAL A 201 12.80 9.87 -30.85
CA VAL A 201 14.28 9.77 -30.82
C VAL A 201 14.87 9.17 -32.11
N LEU A 202 14.05 8.60 -32.99
CA LEU A 202 14.52 7.93 -34.22
C LEU A 202 13.87 8.43 -35.52
N GLY A 203 13.30 9.64 -35.52
CA GLY A 203 12.80 10.28 -36.74
C GLY A 203 13.88 11.09 -37.45
N ASP A 204 14.29 10.66 -38.64
CA ASP A 204 15.06 11.47 -39.60
C ASP A 204 14.40 12.84 -39.83
N PRO A 205 15.17 13.93 -40.02
CA PRO A 205 14.63 15.28 -40.11
C PRO A 205 14.18 15.60 -41.54
N GLN A 206 13.14 14.94 -42.07
CA GLN A 206 12.50 15.39 -43.32
C GLN A 206 10.97 15.19 -43.33
N PHE A 207 10.26 16.32 -43.32
CA PHE A 207 8.87 16.56 -43.75
C PHE A 207 7.73 15.79 -43.04
N SER A 208 6.97 16.49 -42.19
CA SER A 208 5.54 16.74 -42.45
C SER A 208 4.93 17.75 -41.47
N SER A 209 3.88 18.40 -41.95
CA SER A 209 3.20 19.62 -41.55
C SER A 209 2.49 19.63 -40.19
N ALA A 210 2.71 20.72 -39.46
CA ALA A 210 1.82 21.46 -38.56
C ALA A 210 0.46 20.81 -38.20
N VAL A 211 0.43 20.16 -37.03
CA VAL A 211 -0.67 20.27 -36.05
C VAL A 211 0.00 20.43 -34.69
N GLU A 212 -0.11 21.62 -34.10
CA GLU A 212 0.33 21.88 -32.72
C GLU A 212 -0.58 21.11 -31.75
N GLN A 213 -0.18 19.90 -31.35
CA GLN A 213 -0.52 19.35 -30.05
C GLN A 213 0.76 19.30 -29.23
N LEU A 214 0.72 19.95 -28.07
CA LEU A 214 1.80 20.02 -27.09
C LEU A 214 2.04 18.60 -26.51
N GLU A 215 2.68 17.69 -27.24
CA GLU A 215 3.11 16.41 -26.70
C GLU A 215 4.32 16.64 -25.78
N SER A 216 4.03 16.88 -24.50
CA SER A 216 5.01 16.94 -23.44
C SER A 216 5.87 15.68 -23.48
N THR A 217 7.19 15.83 -23.61
CA THR A 217 8.16 14.74 -23.42
C THR A 217 7.88 14.07 -22.08
N THR A 218 7.28 12.89 -22.08
CA THR A 218 6.94 12.21 -20.83
C THR A 218 8.25 11.73 -20.16
N GLY A 219 8.25 11.65 -18.82
CA GLY A 219 9.43 11.25 -18.05
C GLY A 219 9.97 9.83 -18.33
N TRP A 220 9.29 9.07 -19.20
CA TRP A 220 9.64 7.71 -19.60
C TRP A 220 10.82 7.60 -20.56
N SER A 221 11.19 8.69 -21.24
CA SER A 221 12.32 8.73 -22.18
C SER A 221 13.65 8.31 -21.55
N SER A 222 13.82 8.53 -20.24
CA SER A 222 15.01 8.17 -19.47
C SER A 222 15.06 6.70 -19.02
N VAL A 223 13.95 5.96 -19.12
CA VAL A 223 13.82 4.60 -18.57
C VAL A 223 14.17 3.55 -19.64
N ARG A 224 15.27 2.82 -19.44
CA ARG A 224 15.65 1.69 -20.30
C ARG A 224 14.78 0.45 -20.00
N GLY A 225 13.84 0.12 -20.88
CA GLY A 225 13.04 -1.12 -20.80
C GLY A 225 12.14 -1.31 -22.02
N LYS A 226 11.51 -2.48 -22.19
CA LYS A 226 10.46 -2.65 -23.22
C LYS A 226 9.19 -1.98 -22.68
N SER A 227 8.65 -0.97 -23.40
CA SER A 227 7.29 -0.49 -23.11
C SER A 227 6.36 -1.70 -23.07
N MET A 228 5.51 -1.76 -22.06
CA MET A 228 4.61 -2.89 -21.88
C MET A 228 3.38 -2.81 -22.80
N GLY A 229 3.26 -1.75 -23.60
CA GLY A 229 2.05 -1.51 -24.40
C GLY A 229 0.88 -1.07 -23.54
N VAL A 230 -0.12 -0.48 -24.18
CA VAL A 230 -1.25 0.18 -23.49
C VAL A 230 -2.10 -0.80 -22.66
N ASN A 231 -2.10 -2.09 -23.02
CA ASN A 231 -2.94 -3.13 -22.41
C ASN A 231 -2.21 -4.04 -21.39
N ARG A 232 -0.96 -3.72 -21.01
CA ARG A 232 -0.21 -4.52 -20.01
C ARG A 232 0.23 -3.70 -18.79
N GLY A 233 -0.59 -2.75 -18.36
CA GLY A 233 -0.45 -2.14 -17.04
C GLY A 233 -0.79 -3.13 -15.93
N ALA A 234 -0.25 -2.91 -14.73
CA ALA A 234 -0.58 -3.68 -13.54
C ALA A 234 -2.08 -3.58 -13.25
N ARG A 235 -2.67 -4.70 -12.83
CA ARG A 235 -4.08 -4.80 -12.48
C ARG A 235 -4.29 -4.40 -11.02
N ILE A 236 -5.30 -3.59 -10.76
CA ILE A 236 -5.60 -3.05 -9.44
C ILE A 236 -7.00 -3.48 -9.02
N LEU A 237 -7.09 -4.04 -7.82
CA LEU A 237 -8.35 -4.23 -7.10
C LEU A 237 -8.48 -3.08 -6.10
N MET A 238 -9.53 -2.26 -6.25
CA MET A 238 -9.87 -1.25 -5.25
C MET A 238 -10.62 -1.92 -4.11
N ARG A 239 -10.04 -1.88 -2.91
CA ARG A 239 -10.67 -2.40 -1.69
C ARG A 239 -11.30 -1.26 -0.90
N ASN A 240 -12.55 -1.43 -0.49
CA ASN A 240 -13.29 -0.43 0.29
C ASN A 240 -12.64 -0.20 1.66
N ARG A 241 -12.80 1.01 2.20
CA ARG A 241 -12.52 1.32 3.61
C ARG A 241 -13.77 1.82 4.30
N LEU A 242 -13.86 1.58 5.60
CA LEU A 242 -14.84 2.22 6.48
C LEU A 242 -14.21 3.48 7.09
N LYS A 243 -14.95 4.56 7.16
CA LYS A 243 -14.62 5.72 7.99
C LYS A 243 -15.28 5.54 9.35
N VAL A 244 -14.50 5.62 10.42
CA VAL A 244 -14.94 5.42 11.80
C VAL A 244 -14.63 6.65 12.63
N GLY A 245 -15.67 7.26 13.20
CA GLY A 245 -15.53 8.36 14.15
C GLY A 245 -16.07 7.97 15.52
N LEU A 246 -15.36 8.35 16.58
CA LEU A 246 -15.84 8.25 17.96
C LEU A 246 -16.41 9.60 18.39
N PHE A 247 -17.54 9.57 19.08
CA PHE A 247 -18.25 10.74 19.56
C PHE A 247 -18.57 10.57 21.04
N ALA A 248 -18.31 11.62 21.81
CA ALA A 248 -18.69 11.71 23.19
C ALA A 248 -20.22 11.89 23.33
N PRO A 249 -20.78 11.70 24.54
CA PRO A 249 -22.23 11.81 24.77
C PRO A 249 -22.81 13.20 24.44
N ASP A 250 -21.97 14.23 24.44
CA ASP A 250 -22.31 15.60 24.05
C ASP A 250 -22.37 15.79 22.51
N GLY A 251 -22.06 14.74 21.75
CA GLY A 251 -22.02 14.76 20.28
C GLY A 251 -20.73 15.34 19.72
N ASN A 252 -19.78 15.73 20.57
CA ASN A 252 -18.47 16.19 20.11
C ASN A 252 -17.60 15.00 19.73
N PRO A 253 -16.80 15.12 18.67
CA PRO A 253 -15.88 14.07 18.28
C PRO A 253 -14.77 13.90 19.31
N VAL A 254 -14.44 12.65 19.63
CA VAL A 254 -13.28 12.31 20.43
C VAL A 254 -12.09 12.28 19.50
N ASP A 255 -11.06 13.07 19.81
CA ASP A 255 -9.83 13.09 19.01
C ASP A 255 -9.12 11.75 19.16
N VAL A 256 -9.07 11.01 18.06
CA VAL A 256 -8.67 9.60 18.03
C VAL A 256 -7.14 9.44 18.12
N ASP A 257 -6.36 10.50 17.85
CA ASP A 257 -4.91 10.45 18.01
C ASP A 257 -4.30 11.83 18.31
N LYS A 258 -3.64 11.96 19.46
CA LYS A 258 -2.79 13.11 19.84
C LYS A 258 -1.47 13.22 19.02
N CYS A 259 -1.35 12.53 17.89
CA CYS A 259 -0.13 12.51 17.06
C CYS A 259 -0.20 13.42 15.83
N SER A 260 -1.28 14.16 15.62
CA SER A 260 -1.35 15.19 14.57
C SER A 260 -1.68 16.54 15.16
N GLU A 261 -0.82 17.53 14.94
CA GLU A 261 -1.16 18.92 15.25
C GLU A 261 -2.48 19.33 14.57
N PRO A 262 -3.25 20.24 15.20
CA PRO A 262 -4.51 20.72 14.67
C PRO A 262 -4.25 21.61 13.44
N ASN A 263 -4.17 21.00 12.26
CA ASN A 263 -4.20 21.77 11.03
C ASN A 263 -5.63 22.24 10.77
N GLN A 264 -5.78 23.55 10.83
CA GLN A 264 -6.96 24.33 10.45
C GLN A 264 -7.53 23.87 9.09
N GLY A 265 -8.83 23.54 9.06
CA GLY A 265 -9.64 23.72 7.85
C GLY A 265 -10.33 22.51 7.23
N VAL A 266 -10.23 21.29 7.78
CA VAL A 266 -11.06 20.15 7.35
C VAL A 266 -11.62 19.49 8.60
N GLY A 267 -12.91 19.18 8.58
CA GLY A 267 -13.67 18.81 9.79
C GLY A 267 -13.05 17.64 10.55
N SER A 268 -13.47 17.51 11.80
CA SER A 268 -13.21 16.33 12.64
C SER A 268 -13.59 15.03 11.91
N GLU A 269 -12.64 14.43 11.22
CA GLU A 269 -12.90 13.34 10.30
C GLU A 269 -12.23 12.07 10.81
N GLY A 270 -13.06 11.10 11.19
CA GLY A 270 -12.64 9.81 11.75
C GLY A 270 -11.65 9.03 10.88
N LEU A 271 -11.13 7.93 11.44
CA LEU A 271 -10.10 7.10 10.81
C LEU A 271 -10.67 6.19 9.73
N TYR A 272 -9.91 5.99 8.66
CA TYR A 272 -10.19 4.97 7.66
C TYR A 272 -9.66 3.60 8.07
N VAL A 273 -10.48 2.58 7.87
CA VAL A 273 -10.32 1.20 8.36
C VAL A 273 -10.49 0.24 7.19
N MET A 274 -9.57 -0.71 7.01
CA MET A 274 -9.56 -1.60 5.85
C MET A 274 -10.39 -2.87 6.07
N ASN A 275 -10.32 -3.46 7.27
CA ASN A 275 -11.00 -4.70 7.62
C ASN A 275 -12.22 -4.43 8.49
N GLU A 276 -12.03 -4.00 9.74
CA GLU A 276 -13.13 -3.89 10.69
C GLU A 276 -12.93 -2.91 11.86
N LEU A 277 -14.06 -2.39 12.33
CA LEU A 277 -14.22 -1.87 13.68
C LEU A 277 -14.76 -2.99 14.58
N LEU A 278 -14.07 -3.24 15.68
CA LEU A 278 -14.46 -4.17 16.72
C LEU A 278 -14.74 -3.42 18.02
N LEU A 279 -15.93 -3.66 18.57
CA LEU A 279 -16.24 -3.33 19.97
C LEU A 279 -16.30 -4.63 20.76
N HIS A 280 -15.51 -4.75 21.82
CA HIS A 280 -15.42 -5.98 22.59
C HIS A 280 -15.32 -5.71 24.10
N ARG A 281 -15.94 -6.58 24.90
CA ARG A 281 -15.88 -6.50 26.38
C ARG A 281 -14.48 -6.63 26.97
N GLY A 282 -13.51 -7.08 26.18
CA GLY A 282 -12.12 -7.23 26.59
C GLY A 282 -11.98 -8.18 27.78
N LYS A 283 -11.35 -7.70 28.84
CA LYS A 283 -11.14 -8.45 30.09
C LYS A 283 -12.36 -8.46 31.02
N GLU A 284 -13.40 -7.68 30.72
CA GLU A 284 -14.57 -7.55 31.59
C GLU A 284 -15.38 -8.86 31.59
N PRO A 285 -15.81 -9.37 32.76
CA PRO A 285 -16.66 -10.56 32.85
C PRO A 285 -18.10 -10.32 32.38
N HIS A 286 -18.56 -9.08 32.35
CA HIS A 286 -19.91 -8.72 31.95
C HIS A 286 -20.03 -8.52 30.42
N LEU A 287 -21.18 -8.94 29.85
CA LEU A 287 -21.46 -8.73 28.43
C LEU A 287 -21.64 -7.25 28.11
N ALA A 288 -21.22 -6.87 26.91
CA ALA A 288 -21.46 -5.56 26.34
C ALA A 288 -22.94 -5.41 25.98
N ILE A 289 -23.50 -4.23 26.25
CA ILE A 289 -24.85 -3.83 25.85
C ILE A 289 -24.72 -2.63 24.90
N VAL A 290 -24.88 -2.85 23.60
CA VAL A 290 -24.67 -1.82 22.57
C VAL A 290 -25.98 -1.56 21.84
N ASP A 291 -26.45 -0.32 21.84
CA ASP A 291 -27.59 0.08 21.02
C ASP A 291 -27.12 0.25 19.57
N VAL A 292 -27.72 -0.49 18.66
CA VAL A 292 -27.38 -0.47 17.24
C VAL A 292 -28.41 0.35 16.47
N TYR A 293 -27.91 1.34 15.71
CA TYR A 293 -28.70 2.17 14.83
C TYR A 293 -28.23 2.00 13.38
N VAL A 294 -29.17 1.85 12.46
CA VAL A 294 -28.90 1.69 11.02
C VAL A 294 -29.67 2.75 10.26
N GLY A 295 -28.95 3.59 9.50
CA GLY A 295 -29.56 4.73 8.79
C GLY A 295 -30.30 5.70 9.72
N GLY A 296 -29.80 5.88 10.96
CA GLY A 296 -30.41 6.71 11.99
C GLY A 296 -31.62 6.11 12.70
N ARG A 297 -32.05 4.89 12.35
CA ARG A 297 -33.17 4.20 13.00
C ARG A 297 -32.65 3.18 14.00
N PHE A 298 -33.28 3.10 15.17
CA PHE A 298 -32.96 2.06 16.16
C PHE A 298 -33.28 0.68 15.57
N LEU A 299 -32.27 -0.20 15.54
CA LEU A 299 -32.42 -1.57 15.07
C LEU A 299 -32.66 -2.53 16.24
N THR A 300 -31.72 -2.59 17.18
CA THR A 300 -31.77 -3.52 18.32
C THR A 300 -30.79 -3.11 19.41
N GLU A 301 -31.04 -3.58 20.64
CA GLU A 301 -30.05 -3.62 21.72
C GLU A 301 -29.26 -4.94 21.60
N ALA A 302 -27.97 -4.83 21.33
CA ALA A 302 -27.05 -5.94 21.18
C ALA A 302 -26.43 -6.30 22.53
N VAL A 303 -26.85 -7.42 23.12
CA VAL A 303 -26.23 -7.98 24.33
C VAL A 303 -25.32 -9.14 23.94
N ALA A 304 -24.00 -8.91 23.94
CA ALA A 304 -23.02 -9.80 23.32
C ALA A 304 -21.64 -9.67 23.96
N ASP A 305 -20.69 -10.54 23.60
CA ASP A 305 -19.28 -10.31 23.94
C ASP A 305 -18.74 -9.07 23.19
N GLY A 306 -19.25 -8.84 21.98
CA GLY A 306 -18.90 -7.71 21.15
C GLY A 306 -19.72 -7.63 19.87
N ILE A 307 -19.38 -6.64 19.05
CA ILE A 307 -19.96 -6.44 17.72
C ILE A 307 -18.86 -6.00 16.75
N ILE A 308 -18.90 -6.55 15.54
CA ILE A 308 -17.95 -6.26 14.46
C ILE A 308 -18.70 -5.54 13.35
N ILE A 309 -18.15 -4.42 12.89
CA ILE A 309 -18.55 -3.77 11.63
C ILE A 309 -17.40 -3.91 10.65
N SER A 310 -17.57 -4.69 9.59
CA SER A 310 -16.49 -5.02 8.66
C SER A 310 -16.78 -4.66 7.21
N THR A 311 -15.71 -4.43 6.46
CA THR A 311 -15.74 -4.35 4.99
C THR A 311 -15.90 -5.76 4.40
N PRO A 312 -16.21 -5.87 3.09
CA PRO A 312 -16.12 -7.13 2.37
C PRO A 312 -14.73 -7.76 2.44
N THR A 313 -13.67 -6.94 2.51
CA THR A 313 -12.30 -7.44 2.71
C THR A 313 -12.11 -8.03 4.11
N GLY A 314 -12.66 -7.41 5.16
CA GLY A 314 -12.66 -7.94 6.52
C GLY A 314 -13.62 -9.12 6.73
N SER A 315 -14.44 -9.49 5.74
CA SER A 315 -15.38 -10.62 5.84
C SER A 315 -14.67 -11.96 6.08
N THR A 316 -13.44 -12.11 5.60
CA THR A 316 -12.57 -13.29 5.81
C THR A 316 -11.65 -13.18 7.02
N ALA A 317 -11.72 -12.07 7.77
CA ALA A 317 -10.93 -11.84 8.98
C ALA A 317 -11.75 -12.22 10.22
N TYR A 318 -11.83 -11.36 11.24
CA TYR A 318 -12.48 -11.72 12.50
C TYR A 318 -14.00 -11.94 12.37
N SER A 319 -14.63 -11.30 11.37
CA SER A 319 -16.03 -11.54 11.02
C SER A 319 -16.30 -13.00 10.67
N LEU A 320 -15.40 -13.66 9.92
CA LEU A 320 -15.54 -15.08 9.54
C LEU A 320 -15.54 -15.97 10.78
N SER A 321 -14.58 -15.74 11.68
CA SER A 321 -14.45 -16.48 12.95
C SER A 321 -15.69 -16.32 13.85
N SER A 322 -16.40 -15.20 13.70
CA SER A 322 -17.63 -14.90 14.45
C SER A 322 -18.90 -15.40 13.76
N GLY A 323 -18.77 -16.16 12.66
CA GLY A 323 -19.88 -16.75 11.91
C GLY A 323 -20.48 -15.85 10.82
N GLY A 324 -19.78 -14.76 10.46
CA GLY A 324 -20.14 -13.91 9.33
C GLY A 324 -19.92 -14.60 7.98
N SER A 325 -20.62 -14.13 6.95
CA SER A 325 -20.48 -14.65 5.59
C SER A 325 -19.24 -14.11 4.89
N ILE A 326 -18.64 -14.93 4.02
CA ILE A 326 -17.57 -14.52 3.11
C ILE A 326 -18.19 -13.68 1.99
N VAL A 327 -17.67 -12.46 1.78
CA VAL A 327 -18.19 -11.53 0.76
C VAL A 327 -17.06 -11.15 -0.20
N HIS A 328 -17.35 -11.14 -1.49
CA HIS A 328 -16.38 -10.75 -2.51
C HIS A 328 -15.98 -9.25 -2.36
N PRO A 329 -14.69 -8.88 -2.46
CA PRO A 329 -14.22 -7.50 -2.22
C PRO A 329 -14.90 -6.41 -3.04
N LEU A 330 -15.35 -6.74 -4.26
CA LEU A 330 -16.05 -5.81 -5.16
C LEU A 330 -17.51 -5.54 -4.79
N VAL A 331 -18.10 -6.30 -3.86
CA VAL A 331 -19.51 -6.10 -3.46
C VAL A 331 -19.58 -4.85 -2.59
N PRO A 332 -20.36 -3.81 -2.97
CA PRO A 332 -20.48 -2.59 -2.17
C PRO A 332 -21.40 -2.82 -0.96
N ALA A 333 -20.85 -3.39 0.10
CA ALA A 333 -21.57 -3.71 1.33
C ALA A 333 -20.78 -3.37 2.60
N VAL A 334 -21.49 -3.27 3.71
CA VAL A 334 -20.96 -3.24 5.07
C VAL A 334 -21.57 -4.42 5.83
N LEU A 335 -20.74 -5.16 6.57
CA LEU A 335 -21.18 -6.30 7.34
C LEU A 335 -21.30 -5.91 8.82
N LEU A 336 -22.35 -6.40 9.48
CA LEU A 336 -22.52 -6.33 10.92
C LEU A 336 -22.60 -7.74 11.48
N THR A 337 -21.61 -8.11 12.29
CA THR A 337 -21.47 -9.47 12.82
C THR A 337 -21.39 -9.42 14.35
N PRO A 338 -22.37 -9.96 15.09
CA PRO A 338 -22.30 -10.03 16.54
C PRO A 338 -21.30 -11.12 16.99
N ILE A 339 -20.61 -10.90 18.12
CA ILE A 339 -19.72 -11.88 18.74
C ILE A 339 -20.43 -12.51 19.93
N CYS A 340 -20.71 -13.82 19.86
CA CYS A 340 -21.29 -14.59 20.96
C CYS A 340 -22.51 -13.90 21.60
N ALA A 341 -23.48 -13.46 20.78
CA ALA A 341 -24.65 -12.76 21.28
C ALA A 341 -25.52 -13.63 22.21
N ARG A 342 -26.05 -13.01 23.27
CA ARG A 342 -27.08 -13.59 24.15
C ARG A 342 -28.46 -13.54 23.49
N SER A 343 -28.55 -13.95 22.23
CA SER A 343 -29.79 -14.04 21.45
C SER A 343 -29.64 -15.11 20.37
N LEU A 344 -30.63 -16.01 20.27
CA LEU A 344 -30.63 -17.10 19.28
C LEU A 344 -30.95 -16.62 17.86
N SER A 345 -31.60 -15.46 17.73
CA SER A 345 -32.06 -14.91 16.46
C SER A 345 -31.15 -13.81 15.90
N PHE A 346 -30.10 -13.42 16.63
CA PHE A 346 -29.19 -12.37 16.19
C PHE A 346 -28.19 -12.91 15.17
N ARG A 347 -28.58 -12.87 13.90
CA ARG A 347 -27.76 -13.31 12.76
C ARG A 347 -26.92 -12.15 12.21
N PRO A 348 -25.75 -12.44 11.60
CA PRO A 348 -24.99 -11.44 10.86
C PRO A 348 -25.84 -10.79 9.76
N LEU A 349 -25.62 -9.49 9.52
CA LEU A 349 -26.32 -8.70 8.52
C LEU A 349 -25.35 -8.18 7.47
N VAL A 350 -25.79 -8.18 6.21
CA VAL A 350 -25.10 -7.53 5.10
C VAL A 350 -25.96 -6.35 4.67
N LEU A 351 -25.39 -5.14 4.79
CA LEU A 351 -26.08 -3.88 4.52
C LEU A 351 -25.47 -3.19 3.29
N PRO A 352 -26.25 -2.40 2.53
CA PRO A 352 -25.70 -1.60 1.43
C PRO A 352 -24.62 -0.62 1.92
N ALA A 353 -23.56 -0.42 1.12
CA ALA A 353 -22.46 0.48 1.44
C ALA A 353 -22.88 1.93 1.79
N SER A 354 -24.00 2.41 1.25
CA SER A 354 -24.53 3.76 1.55
C SER A 354 -25.12 3.90 2.97
N THR A 355 -25.22 2.80 3.72
CA THR A 355 -25.89 2.76 5.02
C THR A 355 -24.92 3.14 6.13
N SER A 356 -25.20 4.22 6.86
CA SER A 356 -24.46 4.57 8.07
C SER A 356 -24.87 3.69 9.25
N ILE A 357 -23.92 3.23 10.04
CA ILE A 357 -24.16 2.45 11.26
C ILE A 357 -23.67 3.26 12.46
N THR A 358 -24.50 3.40 13.48
CA THR A 358 -24.12 4.03 14.75
C THR A 358 -24.26 3.01 15.86
N LEU A 359 -23.18 2.83 16.63
CA LEU A 359 -23.12 1.96 17.80
C LEU A 359 -22.99 2.84 19.03
N ARG A 360 -24.02 2.85 19.88
CA ARG A 360 -24.00 3.61 21.12
C ARG A 360 -23.85 2.68 22.31
N LEU A 361 -22.93 2.98 23.22
CA LEU A 361 -22.79 2.19 24.44
C LEU A 361 -23.94 2.52 25.41
N SER A 362 -24.73 1.50 25.76
CA SER A 362 -25.90 1.67 26.65
C SER A 362 -25.48 2.01 28.07
N GLU A 363 -26.25 2.88 28.75
CA GLU A 363 -26.09 3.20 30.18
C GLU A 363 -26.33 1.98 31.09
N LYS A 364 -26.91 0.90 30.55
CA LYS A 364 -27.14 -0.36 31.28
C LYS A 364 -25.86 -1.20 31.43
N ASN A 365 -24.75 -0.82 30.78
CA ASN A 365 -23.49 -1.55 30.89
C ASN A 365 -22.98 -1.53 32.34
N ARG A 366 -22.53 -2.69 32.80
CA ARG A 366 -21.88 -2.82 34.12
C ARG A 366 -20.38 -2.53 34.05
N GLY A 367 -19.76 -2.84 32.91
CA GLY A 367 -18.39 -2.47 32.60
C GLY A 367 -18.28 -0.96 32.41
N ARG A 368 -17.20 -0.37 32.90
CA ARG A 368 -16.97 1.09 32.81
C ARG A 368 -16.50 1.53 31.42
N GLU A 369 -15.84 0.63 30.71
CA GLU A 369 -15.18 0.90 29.44
C GLU A 369 -15.22 -0.36 28.56
N LEU A 370 -15.48 -0.17 27.27
CA LEU A 370 -15.47 -1.20 26.26
C LEU A 370 -14.26 -1.00 25.34
N GLU A 371 -13.52 -2.06 25.07
CA GLU A 371 -12.35 -1.98 24.19
C GLU A 371 -12.80 -1.74 22.74
N VAL A 372 -12.17 -0.75 22.09
CA VAL A 372 -12.33 -0.47 20.66
C VAL A 372 -11.07 -0.90 19.95
N SER A 373 -11.23 -1.71 18.90
CA SER A 373 -10.13 -2.15 18.06
C SER A 373 -10.41 -1.81 16.60
N ILE A 374 -9.41 -1.28 15.91
CA ILE A 374 -9.47 -0.89 14.51
C ILE A 374 -8.41 -1.70 13.77
N ASP A 375 -8.83 -2.53 12.81
CA ASP A 375 -7.93 -3.44 12.06
C ASP A 375 -7.03 -4.30 12.97
N GLY A 376 -7.54 -4.67 14.15
CA GLY A 376 -6.83 -5.46 15.16
C GLY A 376 -5.87 -4.67 16.07
N VAL A 377 -5.79 -3.35 15.90
CA VAL A 377 -5.05 -2.44 16.79
C VAL A 377 -6.00 -1.85 17.82
N ASN A 378 -5.75 -2.14 19.10
CA ASN A 378 -6.55 -1.59 20.19
C ASN A 378 -6.25 -0.11 20.39
N MET A 379 -7.32 0.67 20.52
CA MET A 379 -7.21 2.09 20.86
C MET A 379 -6.79 2.27 22.32
N THR A 380 -6.06 3.34 22.61
CA THR A 380 -5.62 3.66 23.98
C THR A 380 -6.78 4.03 24.90
N GLN A 381 -7.83 4.60 24.33
CA GLN A 381 -9.07 4.94 25.03
C GLN A 381 -10.20 4.10 24.43
N GLY A 382 -10.89 3.36 25.29
CA GLY A 382 -12.10 2.63 24.95
C GLY A 382 -13.34 3.52 24.99
N MET A 383 -14.49 2.93 24.69
CA MET A 383 -15.78 3.61 24.76
C MET A 383 -16.38 3.50 26.16
N THR A 384 -16.85 4.63 26.69
CA THR A 384 -17.61 4.69 27.94
C THR A 384 -19.11 4.85 27.66
N ALA A 385 -19.95 4.69 28.68
CA ALA A 385 -21.40 4.77 28.54
C ALA A 385 -21.82 6.11 27.93
N GLY A 386 -22.76 6.07 26.99
CA GLY A 386 -23.23 7.23 26.25
C GLY A 386 -22.38 7.62 25.04
N MET A 387 -21.15 7.11 24.89
CA MET A 387 -20.34 7.33 23.68
C MET A 387 -20.93 6.60 22.47
N GLU A 388 -20.70 7.19 21.29
CA GLU A 388 -21.13 6.65 20.00
C GLU A 388 -19.94 6.41 19.08
N ALA A 389 -19.86 5.22 18.49
CA ALA A 389 -19.02 4.96 17.34
C ALA A 389 -19.90 5.03 16.09
N ARG A 390 -19.58 5.93 15.19
CA ARG A 390 -20.28 6.09 13.90
C ARG A 390 -19.40 5.60 12.78
N VAL A 391 -19.98 4.74 11.95
CA VAL A 391 -19.31 4.06 10.84
C VAL A 391 -20.01 4.40 9.54
N TRP A 392 -19.22 4.83 8.57
CA TRP A 392 -19.66 5.14 7.21
C TRP A 392 -18.75 4.43 6.22
N ASN A 393 -19.25 4.10 5.04
CA ASN A 393 -18.38 3.63 3.98
C ASN A 393 -17.68 4.83 3.31
N GLU A 394 -16.43 4.63 2.89
CA GLU A 394 -15.73 5.62 2.07
C GLU A 394 -16.33 5.68 0.65
N GLU A 395 -16.53 6.90 0.14
CA GLU A 395 -16.85 7.11 -1.27
C GLU A 395 -15.60 6.90 -2.14
N MET A 396 -15.61 5.87 -2.97
CA MET A 396 -14.47 5.53 -3.83
C MET A 396 -14.41 6.30 -5.15
N ARG A 397 -15.53 6.88 -5.59
CA ARG A 397 -15.64 7.59 -6.87
C ARG A 397 -16.07 9.03 -6.60
N HIS A 398 -15.27 9.98 -7.06
CA HIS A 398 -15.61 11.39 -7.02
C HIS A 398 -15.75 11.92 -8.45
N GLY A 399 -16.94 12.41 -8.82
CA GLY A 399 -17.22 12.86 -10.18
C GLY A 399 -17.34 11.72 -11.21
N LYS A 400 -17.26 12.07 -12.51
CA LYS A 400 -17.67 11.16 -13.60
C LYS A 400 -16.71 10.01 -13.90
N ASN A 401 -15.44 10.00 -13.47
CA ASN A 401 -14.49 8.93 -13.80
C ASN A 401 -13.19 8.89 -12.95
N GLU A 402 -13.11 9.60 -11.82
CA GLU A 402 -11.90 9.61 -11.00
C GLU A 402 -12.05 8.76 -9.73
N TRP A 403 -11.18 7.76 -9.62
CA TRP A 403 -11.04 6.93 -8.43
C TRP A 403 -10.13 7.65 -7.43
N GLN A 404 -10.72 8.09 -6.32
CA GLN A 404 -10.02 8.88 -5.30
C GLN A 404 -10.13 8.29 -3.88
N GLY A 405 -10.78 7.12 -3.71
CA GLY A 405 -10.91 6.46 -2.42
C GLY A 405 -10.61 4.96 -2.48
N GLY A 406 -10.57 4.33 -1.31
CA GLY A 406 -10.22 2.92 -1.13
C GLY A 406 -8.72 2.64 -1.11
N VAL A 407 -8.37 1.36 -0.95
CA VAL A 407 -7.00 0.87 -0.98
C VAL A 407 -6.73 0.19 -2.33
N PRO A 408 -5.87 0.77 -3.19
CA PRO A 408 -5.51 0.18 -4.47
C PRO A 408 -4.52 -0.97 -4.27
N CYS A 409 -4.98 -2.22 -4.36
CA CYS A 409 -4.12 -3.40 -4.24
C CYS A 409 -3.69 -3.93 -5.60
N VAL A 410 -2.39 -4.16 -5.80
CA VAL A 410 -1.85 -4.73 -7.04
C VAL A 410 -2.11 -6.23 -7.11
N MET A 411 -2.92 -6.63 -8.07
CA MET A 411 -3.29 -8.03 -8.32
C MET A 411 -2.28 -8.72 -9.24
N ARG A 412 -2.04 -10.01 -8.98
CA ARG A 412 -1.18 -10.86 -9.81
C ARG A 412 -1.93 -11.29 -11.08
N ARG A 413 -1.37 -11.01 -12.25
CA ARG A 413 -1.91 -11.54 -13.52
C ARG A 413 -1.48 -12.99 -13.69
N ILE A 414 -2.44 -13.91 -13.73
CA ILE A 414 -2.19 -15.30 -14.10
C ILE A 414 -1.92 -15.31 -15.60
N MET A 415 -0.73 -15.76 -15.99
CA MET A 415 -0.36 -15.98 -17.39
C MET A 415 -0.06 -17.47 -17.54
N GLY A 416 -1.03 -18.24 -18.03
CA GLY A 416 -0.81 -19.65 -18.38
C GLY A 416 -2.10 -20.45 -18.52
N GLY A 417 -2.48 -20.77 -19.77
CA GLY A 417 -3.57 -21.66 -20.16
C GLY A 417 -4.38 -21.07 -21.29
N GLU A 418 -4.71 -21.84 -22.34
CA GLU A 418 -5.69 -21.49 -23.38
C GLU A 418 -7.10 -21.38 -22.81
N ALA A 419 -7.29 -20.47 -21.85
CA ALA A 419 -8.56 -20.17 -21.25
C ALA A 419 -8.94 -18.75 -21.63
N HIS A 420 -10.18 -18.61 -22.09
CA HIS A 420 -10.79 -17.35 -22.45
C HIS A 420 -10.50 -16.25 -21.41
N ASP A 421 -10.27 -15.02 -21.88
CA ASP A 421 -9.97 -13.80 -21.09
C ASP A 421 -10.98 -13.45 -19.97
N SER A 422 -11.99 -14.28 -19.74
CA SER A 422 -12.96 -14.25 -18.62
C SER A 422 -12.42 -14.78 -17.27
N GLU A 423 -11.20 -15.32 -17.20
CA GLU A 423 -10.62 -15.91 -15.98
C GLU A 423 -9.86 -14.95 -15.05
N ALA A 424 -9.95 -13.63 -15.25
CA ALA A 424 -9.32 -12.64 -14.35
C ALA A 424 -9.86 -12.65 -12.90
N HIS A 425 -10.87 -13.48 -12.59
CA HIS A 425 -11.46 -13.70 -11.26
C HIS A 425 -10.75 -14.76 -10.41
N ASP A 426 -9.72 -15.43 -10.92
CA ASP A 426 -9.11 -16.61 -10.28
C ASP A 426 -8.34 -16.29 -8.97
N GLY A 427 -7.90 -15.04 -8.75
CA GLY A 427 -7.19 -14.67 -7.51
C GLY A 427 -8.02 -14.89 -6.24
N TRP A 428 -9.29 -14.46 -6.25
CA TRP A 428 -10.18 -14.61 -5.09
C TRP A 428 -10.66 -16.04 -4.90
N VAL A 429 -11.06 -16.71 -5.99
CA VAL A 429 -11.51 -18.12 -5.95
C VAL A 429 -10.36 -19.05 -5.57
N GLY A 430 -9.19 -18.87 -6.18
CA GLY A 430 -7.96 -19.57 -5.82
C GLY A 430 -7.55 -19.30 -4.38
N GLY A 431 -7.76 -18.08 -3.88
CA GLY A 431 -7.64 -17.74 -2.46
C GLY A 431 -8.58 -18.57 -1.58
N LEU A 432 -9.88 -18.59 -1.86
CA LEU A 432 -10.86 -19.35 -1.06
C LEU A 432 -10.57 -20.86 -1.03
N ASN A 433 -10.30 -21.46 -2.18
CA ASN A 433 -10.06 -22.89 -2.29
C ASN A 433 -8.67 -23.29 -1.79
N GLY A 434 -7.66 -22.45 -2.05
CA GLY A 434 -6.28 -22.71 -1.69
C GLY A 434 -5.97 -22.43 -0.21
N LEU A 435 -6.46 -21.30 0.31
CA LEU A 435 -6.19 -20.80 1.66
C LEU A 435 -7.20 -21.29 2.67
N LEU A 436 -8.47 -20.96 2.46
CA LEU A 436 -9.54 -21.25 3.43
C LEU A 436 -10.05 -22.68 3.33
N LYS A 437 -9.64 -23.42 2.29
CA LYS A 437 -10.14 -24.77 2.00
C LYS A 437 -11.66 -24.79 2.01
N PHE A 438 -12.26 -23.80 1.36
CA PHE A 438 -13.71 -23.63 1.34
C PHE A 438 -14.39 -24.89 0.80
N ASN A 439 -15.35 -25.41 1.55
CA ASN A 439 -16.10 -26.64 1.22
C ASN A 439 -15.21 -27.84 0.85
N TYR A 440 -14.14 -28.08 1.61
CA TYR A 440 -13.25 -29.21 1.38
C TYR A 440 -14.01 -30.55 1.52
N PRO A 441 -13.88 -31.48 0.56
CA PRO A 441 -14.60 -32.74 0.59
C PRO A 441 -14.18 -33.59 1.79
N PHE A 442 -15.12 -34.34 2.35
CA PHE A 442 -14.82 -35.31 3.39
C PHE A 442 -14.20 -36.57 2.76
N GLY A 443 -13.03 -37.00 3.25
CA GLY A 443 -12.52 -38.36 3.04
C GLY A 443 -11.39 -38.55 2.00
N GLU A 444 -10.61 -37.52 1.69
CA GLU A 444 -9.31 -37.69 1.00
C GLU A 444 -8.13 -37.84 1.97
#